data_AF-A0A5K7ZD23-F1
#
_entry.id   AF-A0A5K7ZD23-F1
#
_cell.length_a   1.000
_cell.length_b   1.000
_cell.length_c   1.000
_cell.angle_alpha   90.00
_cell.angle_beta   90.00
_cell.angle_gamma   90.00
#
_symmetry.space_group_name_H-M   'P 1'
#
loop_
_entity.id
_entity.type
_entity.pdbx_description
1 polymer ?
#
loop_
_entity_poly.entity_id
_entity_poly.type
_entity_poly.pdbx_seq_one_letter_code
_entity_poly.pdbx_strand_id
1 'polypeptide(L)'
;MNHTNFSTDNREITLDAASSGQIWVFGDLRSRQLLDTSLKVLAKASALAEKTGDRVVLFILTPGKKSLMTVSGDDACTVEGSVEEKAFAWGANAVYYFENKCFATPSPHLFADALNPILKQHRPRLVAFPLTDFGRELAARTAAAARAGLIADCVELLPGKNGSVVGLCPAWGGEIMSEITFAPGYEMGFATIQPHGAGIKNETACKGEVVHEAVEDLPGKKAIRLLSSQWSPPAGADLENADTVVVGGAGLASMENFGLVRQLAAALSGQVGATRPPVLNHWAAEDRLIGQTGKTVRPKLLISVGTSGAVQYTAGITEAETIVAINRDPAAPIFHLADIGVAADAPTFLPLLISRVRQAVMRRLADDICTDEAESSRKSGFGAKLKVLREARGWSQEQLAEATGQTPDFIAGVEDGEFSPPVAFILRLANAYGVDPGTFLRDEEKTQILDQRTRAYVKRTRNYSYQTLTSGAENDHLRAFMVTIEPHHDHKPVAYKHEGEEFIFVMEGDLEFTLGSKVHNLKPGESIHFHSNIPHKLKSLSAEMTRCLVILYTL
;
A
#
# COMPACT_ATOMS: atom_id res chain seq x y z
N MET A 1 -4.17 62.19 13.18
CA MET A 1 -4.01 60.85 12.57
C MET A 1 -2.76 60.92 11.72
N ASN A 2 -1.69 60.28 12.17
CA ASN A 2 -0.34 60.44 11.60
C ASN A 2 -0.21 59.67 10.29
N HIS A 3 0.05 60.40 9.21
CA HIS A 3 0.58 59.85 7.97
C HIS A 3 2.09 59.63 8.16
N THR A 4 2.51 58.37 8.27
CA THR A 4 3.91 57.99 8.16
C THR A 4 4.26 57.74 6.70
N ASN A 5 5.07 58.65 6.14
CA ASN A 5 5.72 58.55 4.84
C ASN A 5 6.68 57.35 4.81
N PHE A 6 6.48 56.42 3.88
CA PHE A 6 7.51 55.47 3.48
C PHE A 6 8.51 56.19 2.58
N SER A 7 9.67 56.52 3.12
CA SER A 7 10.84 56.99 2.38
C SER A 7 11.37 55.85 1.50
N THR A 8 11.27 56.00 0.18
CA THR A 8 11.99 55.18 -0.80
C THR A 8 13.47 55.59 -0.78
N ASP A 9 14.25 54.95 0.10
CA ASP A 9 15.71 55.09 0.08
C ASP A 9 16.23 54.25 -1.10
N ASN A 10 16.35 54.92 -2.25
CA ASN A 10 16.92 54.38 -3.49
C ASN A 10 18.44 54.26 -3.31
N ARG A 11 18.89 53.26 -2.56
CA ARG A 11 20.29 52.85 -2.58
C ARG A 11 20.46 51.87 -3.73
N GLU A 12 21.09 52.33 -4.81
CA GLU A 12 21.72 51.44 -5.78
C GLU A 12 22.60 50.46 -5.00
N ILE A 13 22.13 49.22 -4.92
CA ILE A 13 22.93 48.11 -4.40
C ILE A 13 23.93 47.80 -5.51
N THR A 14 25.13 48.35 -5.38
CA THR A 14 26.31 47.90 -6.13
C THR A 14 26.48 46.40 -5.89
N LEU A 15 26.13 45.60 -6.91
CA LEU A 15 26.33 44.16 -7.00
C LEU A 15 27.83 43.87 -7.12
N ASP A 16 28.52 43.77 -5.99
CA ASP A 16 29.91 43.28 -5.95
C ASP A 16 30.09 42.24 -4.85
N ALA A 17 29.87 40.98 -5.22
CA ALA A 17 30.54 39.77 -4.72
C ALA A 17 30.02 38.57 -5.53
N ALA A 18 30.77 38.11 -6.53
CA ALA A 18 30.38 36.97 -7.35
C ALA A 18 30.25 35.69 -6.50
N SER A 19 29.08 35.03 -6.56
CA SER A 19 28.93 33.63 -6.10
C SER A 19 30.06 32.77 -6.69
N SER A 20 30.52 31.73 -6.00
CA SER A 20 31.68 30.92 -6.45
C SER A 20 31.49 30.18 -7.77
N GLY A 21 30.35 30.34 -8.45
CA GLY A 21 30.02 29.72 -9.72
C GLY A 21 29.88 28.21 -9.56
N GLN A 22 29.28 27.75 -8.46
CA GLN A 22 29.16 26.33 -8.15
C GLN A 22 27.72 25.92 -7.86
N ILE A 23 27.36 24.73 -8.34
CA ILE A 23 26.12 24.02 -8.01
C ILE A 23 26.49 22.77 -7.24
N TRP A 24 26.03 22.68 -6.00
CA TRP A 24 26.31 21.58 -5.09
C TRP A 24 25.11 20.64 -5.03
N VAL A 25 25.34 19.34 -5.14
CA VAL A 25 24.29 18.31 -5.11
C VAL A 25 24.56 17.34 -3.97
N PHE A 26 23.56 17.09 -3.13
CA PHE A 26 23.68 16.15 -2.02
C PHE A 26 23.74 14.70 -2.52
N GLY A 27 24.83 14.01 -2.18
CA GLY A 27 25.02 12.58 -2.39
C GLY A 27 24.58 11.77 -1.17
N ASP A 28 23.60 10.89 -1.35
CA ASP A 28 23.03 10.09 -0.27
C ASP A 28 23.56 8.65 -0.29
N LEU A 29 24.46 8.33 0.64
CA LEU A 29 25.11 7.02 0.74
C LEU A 29 24.37 6.00 1.62
N ARG A 30 23.14 6.30 2.04
CA ARG A 30 22.38 5.40 2.93
C ARG A 30 21.92 4.12 2.23
N SER A 31 21.68 4.17 0.92
CA SER A 31 21.41 3.00 0.08
C SER A 31 21.84 3.26 -1.37
N ARG A 32 21.95 2.21 -2.17
CA ARG A 32 22.24 2.33 -3.61
C ARG A 32 21.18 3.13 -4.34
N GLN A 33 19.91 2.85 -4.07
CA GLN A 33 18.78 3.55 -4.69
C GLN A 33 18.80 5.06 -4.39
N LEU A 34 19.19 5.44 -3.16
CA LEU A 34 19.31 6.85 -2.77
C LEU A 34 20.49 7.53 -3.48
N LEU A 35 21.62 6.84 -3.64
CA LEU A 35 22.75 7.35 -4.42
C LEU A 35 22.35 7.53 -5.89
N ASP A 36 21.66 6.56 -6.49
CA ASP A 36 21.18 6.68 -7.89
C ASP A 36 20.22 7.86 -8.06
N THR A 37 19.41 8.15 -7.04
CA THR A 37 18.54 9.33 -6.98
C THR A 37 19.36 10.63 -6.93
N SER A 38 20.43 10.68 -6.14
CA SER A 38 21.40 11.79 -6.13
C SER A 38 22.07 12.00 -7.49
N LEU A 39 22.51 10.92 -8.14
CA LEU A 39 23.18 11.00 -9.44
C LEU A 39 22.26 11.53 -10.54
N LYS A 40 20.97 11.17 -10.52
CA LYS A 40 19.99 11.75 -11.45
C LYS A 40 19.82 13.26 -11.29
N VAL A 41 19.79 13.74 -10.04
CA VAL A 41 19.77 15.18 -9.76
C VAL A 41 21.08 15.86 -10.17
N LEU A 42 22.20 15.18 -9.99
CA LEU A 42 23.52 15.64 -10.45
C LEU A 42 23.55 15.86 -11.97
N ALA A 43 22.96 14.96 -12.76
CA ALA A 43 22.85 15.16 -14.20
C ALA A 43 22.01 16.39 -14.58
N LYS A 44 20.92 16.68 -13.85
CA LYS A 44 20.13 17.91 -14.06
C LYS A 44 20.90 19.17 -13.70
N ALA A 45 21.62 19.15 -12.58
CA ALA A 45 22.52 20.23 -12.19
C ALA A 45 23.61 20.46 -13.24
N SER A 46 24.15 19.38 -13.81
CA SER A 46 25.11 19.43 -14.92
C SER A 46 24.52 20.02 -16.20
N ALA A 47 23.28 19.70 -16.55
CA ALA A 47 22.60 20.30 -17.71
C ALA A 47 22.36 21.81 -17.53
N LEU A 48 22.08 22.27 -16.30
CA LEU A 48 22.05 23.70 -16.00
C LEU A 48 23.45 24.32 -16.11
N ALA A 49 24.45 23.68 -15.50
CA ALA A 49 25.83 24.15 -15.46
C ALA A 49 26.45 24.34 -16.85
N GLU A 50 26.12 23.49 -17.83
CA GLU A 50 26.55 23.65 -19.23
C GLU A 50 26.07 24.98 -19.84
N LYS A 51 24.92 25.49 -19.40
CA LYS A 51 24.34 26.74 -19.89
C LYS A 51 24.82 27.96 -19.10
N THR A 52 25.15 27.77 -17.82
CA THR A 52 25.50 28.87 -16.90
C THR A 52 27.00 28.99 -16.63
N GLY A 53 27.80 27.99 -17.02
CA GLY A 53 29.25 27.95 -16.80
C GLY A 53 29.67 27.54 -15.38
N ASP A 54 28.76 27.00 -14.58
CA ASP A 54 29.06 26.63 -13.19
C ASP A 54 29.81 25.32 -13.08
N ARG A 55 30.53 25.19 -11.96
CA ARG A 55 31.13 23.94 -11.53
C ARG A 55 30.12 23.10 -10.74
N VAL A 56 29.94 21.84 -11.09
CA VAL A 56 29.08 20.91 -10.38
C VAL A 56 29.88 20.11 -9.35
N VAL A 57 29.41 20.09 -8.12
CA VAL A 57 30.02 19.36 -7.01
C VAL A 57 29.00 18.38 -6.43
N LEU A 58 29.35 17.09 -6.35
CA LEU A 58 28.61 16.14 -5.52
C LEU A 58 29.21 16.22 -4.11
N PHE A 59 28.41 16.55 -3.09
CA PHE A 59 28.90 16.59 -1.70
C PHE A 59 28.24 15.52 -0.84
N ILE A 60 29.00 14.93 0.07
CA ILE A 60 28.60 13.78 0.88
C ILE A 60 29.02 14.03 2.33
N LEU A 61 28.11 13.80 3.28
CA LEU A 61 28.44 13.76 4.71
C LEU A 61 28.62 12.30 5.14
N THR A 62 29.79 11.95 5.69
CA THR A 62 30.18 10.56 5.96
C THR A 62 30.91 10.40 7.30
N PRO A 63 30.79 9.24 8.00
CA PRO A 63 31.58 8.97 9.21
C PRO A 63 33.10 8.86 9.00
N GLY A 64 33.57 8.85 7.74
CA GLY A 64 34.98 8.94 7.36
C GLY A 64 35.32 8.18 6.07
N LYS A 65 36.59 8.20 5.66
CA LYS A 65 37.12 7.59 4.41
C LYS A 65 36.73 6.13 4.14
N LYS A 66 36.27 5.37 5.14
CA LYS A 66 35.94 3.93 5.03
C LYS A 66 34.45 3.63 4.93
N SER A 67 33.57 4.63 4.78
CA SER A 67 32.16 4.32 4.55
C SER A 67 31.94 3.88 3.09
N LEU A 68 32.35 2.64 2.79
CA LEU A 68 31.50 1.72 2.05
C LEU A 68 30.07 1.94 2.56
N MET A 69 29.10 1.99 1.64
CA MET A 69 27.68 2.04 1.99
C MET A 69 27.46 1.22 3.26
N THR A 70 26.80 1.78 4.26
CA THR A 70 26.34 0.97 5.39
C THR A 70 25.54 -0.16 4.78
N VAL A 71 26.17 -1.32 4.63
CA VAL A 71 25.59 -2.55 4.15
C VAL A 71 24.62 -2.92 5.27
N SER A 72 23.40 -2.38 5.23
CA SER A 72 22.26 -3.14 5.69
C SER A 72 22.32 -4.43 4.88
N GLY A 73 22.47 -5.56 5.57
CA GLY A 73 22.85 -6.86 5.02
C GLY A 73 21.92 -7.49 3.99
N ASP A 74 21.10 -6.74 3.24
CA ASP A 74 20.09 -7.28 2.32
C ASP A 74 20.06 -6.59 0.93
N ASP A 75 21.13 -5.89 0.54
CA ASP A 75 21.36 -5.57 -0.88
C ASP A 75 22.65 -6.26 -1.31
N ALA A 76 22.52 -7.44 -1.92
CA ALA A 76 23.60 -8.15 -2.59
C ALA A 76 24.03 -7.39 -3.87
N CYS A 77 24.56 -6.19 -3.70
CA CYS A 77 25.01 -5.33 -4.78
C CYS A 77 26.21 -4.54 -4.30
N THR A 78 27.39 -5.15 -4.38
CA THR A 78 28.62 -4.39 -4.57
C THR A 78 28.35 -3.41 -5.71
N VAL A 79 28.46 -2.11 -5.43
CA VAL A 79 28.49 -1.09 -6.48
C VAL A 79 29.65 -1.48 -7.42
N GLU A 80 29.36 -1.81 -8.67
CA GLU A 80 30.41 -1.85 -9.68
C GLU A 80 30.93 -0.42 -9.85
N GLY A 81 32.20 -0.20 -9.49
CA GLY A 81 32.87 1.11 -9.51
C GLY A 81 32.72 1.95 -8.24
N SER A 82 33.56 2.98 -8.13
CA SER A 82 33.56 3.90 -6.98
C SER A 82 32.46 4.97 -7.09
N VAL A 83 32.11 5.62 -5.97
CA VAL A 83 31.12 6.71 -5.96
C VAL A 83 31.59 7.87 -6.84
N GLU A 84 32.90 8.15 -6.82
CA GLU A 84 33.55 9.20 -7.59
C GLU A 84 33.46 8.92 -9.10
N GLU A 85 33.80 7.70 -9.52
CA GLU A 85 33.69 7.29 -10.92
C GLU A 85 32.27 7.50 -11.46
N LYS A 86 31.27 7.10 -10.67
CA LYS A 86 29.87 7.35 -11.01
C LYS A 86 29.53 8.83 -11.03
N ALA A 87 29.90 9.59 -10.01
CA ALA A 87 29.63 11.02 -9.96
C ALA A 87 30.19 11.75 -11.20
N PHE A 88 31.42 11.43 -11.61
CA PHE A 88 32.04 12.00 -12.80
C PHE A 88 31.35 11.58 -14.10
N ALA A 89 30.93 10.32 -14.22
CA ALA A 89 30.14 9.83 -15.36
C ALA A 89 28.77 10.55 -15.49
N TRP A 90 28.21 10.99 -14.37
CA TRP A 90 26.95 11.75 -14.30
C TRP A 90 27.14 13.28 -14.34
N GLY A 91 28.37 13.76 -14.54
CA GLY A 91 28.65 15.17 -14.83
C GLY A 91 29.11 16.02 -13.64
N ALA A 92 29.54 15.42 -12.52
CA ALA A 92 30.27 16.16 -11.49
C ALA A 92 31.66 16.60 -11.99
N ASN A 93 32.08 17.80 -11.60
CA ASN A 93 33.47 18.24 -11.73
C ASN A 93 34.29 17.93 -10.47
N ALA A 94 33.62 17.76 -9.32
CA ALA A 94 34.26 17.37 -8.07
C ALA A 94 33.34 16.53 -7.17
N VAL A 95 33.93 15.73 -6.30
CA VAL A 95 33.27 15.03 -5.20
C VAL A 95 33.88 15.47 -3.88
N TYR A 96 33.06 16.04 -2.99
CA TYR A 96 33.48 16.54 -1.68
C TYR A 96 32.94 15.64 -0.57
N TYR A 97 33.83 15.13 0.27
CA TYR A 97 33.50 14.35 1.45
C TYR A 97 33.70 15.19 2.70
N PHE A 98 32.63 15.39 3.45
CA PHE A 98 32.61 16.04 4.75
C PHE A 98 32.54 14.97 5.84
N GLU A 99 33.64 14.83 6.59
CA GLU A 99 33.88 13.68 7.45
C GLU A 99 33.65 14.00 8.94
N ASN A 100 32.76 13.27 9.59
CA ASN A 100 32.61 13.28 11.05
C ASN A 100 31.93 12.01 11.54
N LYS A 101 32.47 11.36 12.57
CA LYS A 101 31.95 10.11 13.15
C LYS A 101 30.46 10.17 13.54
N CYS A 102 29.95 11.35 13.91
CA CYS A 102 28.53 11.55 14.24
C CYS A 102 27.59 11.30 13.05
N PHE A 103 28.09 11.36 11.81
CA PHE A 103 27.29 11.07 10.61
C PHE A 103 26.99 9.58 10.41
N ALA A 104 27.52 8.69 11.26
CA ALA A 104 27.16 7.26 11.26
C ALA A 104 25.65 7.02 11.52
N THR A 105 24.97 7.96 12.17
CA THR A 105 23.52 7.94 12.34
C THR A 105 22.95 9.18 11.63
N PRO A 106 22.64 9.07 10.33
CA PRO A 106 22.21 10.21 9.53
C PRO A 106 20.89 10.76 10.06
N SER A 107 20.86 12.06 10.36
CA SER A 107 19.64 12.77 10.71
C SER A 107 19.64 14.14 10.04
N PRO A 108 18.49 14.62 9.52
CA PRO A 108 18.43 15.91 8.85
C PRO A 108 18.87 17.08 9.73
N HIS A 109 18.65 16.98 11.04
CA HIS A 109 19.05 18.00 12.02
C HIS A 109 20.57 18.12 12.11
N LEU A 110 21.25 16.98 12.36
CA LEU A 110 22.71 16.93 12.46
C LEU A 110 23.37 17.39 11.16
N PHE A 111 22.83 16.95 10.02
CA PHE A 111 23.39 17.29 8.71
C PHE A 111 23.18 18.77 8.39
N ALA A 112 22.01 19.35 8.71
CA ALA A 112 21.77 20.78 8.52
C ALA A 112 22.70 21.64 9.40
N ASP A 113 22.89 21.25 10.66
CA ASP A 113 23.81 21.95 11.58
C ASP A 113 25.24 21.92 11.07
N ALA A 114 25.69 20.77 10.54
CA ALA A 114 27.01 20.61 9.91
C ALA A 114 27.17 21.44 8.63
N LEU A 115 26.12 21.49 7.79
CA LEU A 115 26.18 22.13 6.48
C LEU A 115 26.28 23.65 6.54
N ASN A 116 25.65 24.30 7.54
CA ASN A 116 25.63 25.76 7.60
C ASN A 116 27.03 26.43 7.58
N PRO A 117 28.01 26.05 8.44
CA PRO A 117 29.35 26.63 8.38
C PRO A 117 30.06 26.28 7.07
N ILE A 118 29.92 25.05 6.58
CA ILE A 118 30.50 24.58 5.31
C ILE A 118 30.03 25.45 4.13
N LEU A 119 28.71 25.63 4.01
CA LEU A 119 28.12 26.40 2.92
C LEU A 119 28.49 27.89 3.00
N LYS A 120 28.66 28.45 4.22
CA LYS A 120 29.16 29.82 4.40
C LYS A 120 30.60 29.98 3.94
N GLN A 121 31.43 28.95 4.08
CA GLN A 121 32.82 28.96 3.63
C GLN A 121 32.93 28.81 2.11
N HIS A 122 32.21 27.86 1.53
CA HIS A 122 32.31 27.53 0.10
C HIS A 122 31.40 28.36 -0.82
N ARG A 123 30.35 28.99 -0.26
CA ARG A 123 29.41 29.92 -0.91
C ARG A 123 28.90 29.45 -2.30
N PRO A 124 28.34 28.23 -2.42
CA PRO A 124 27.76 27.78 -3.69
C PRO A 124 26.56 28.64 -4.07
N ARG A 125 26.31 28.77 -5.38
CA ARG A 125 25.14 29.50 -5.90
C ARG A 125 23.84 28.72 -5.67
N LEU A 126 23.89 27.40 -5.83
CA LEU A 126 22.75 26.51 -5.63
C LEU A 126 23.18 25.27 -4.85
N VAL A 127 22.39 24.91 -3.83
CA VAL A 127 22.51 23.63 -3.13
C VAL A 127 21.25 22.81 -3.40
N ALA A 128 21.42 21.73 -4.15
CA ALA A 128 20.36 20.86 -4.62
C ALA A 128 20.32 19.55 -3.82
N PHE A 129 19.10 19.11 -3.53
CA PHE A 129 18.82 17.88 -2.81
C PHE A 129 17.85 17.04 -3.63
N PRO A 130 18.02 15.71 -3.70
CA PRO A 130 17.00 14.86 -4.27
C PRO A 130 15.68 14.94 -3.51
N LEU A 131 14.57 14.87 -4.24
CA LEU A 131 13.24 14.89 -3.65
C LEU A 131 12.90 13.55 -2.97
N THR A 132 13.54 13.30 -1.84
CA THR A 132 13.22 12.23 -0.91
C THR A 132 12.72 12.83 0.40
N ASP A 133 12.11 12.06 1.30
CA ASP A 133 11.68 12.59 2.60
C ASP A 133 12.85 13.20 3.38
N PHE A 134 14.01 12.55 3.36
CA PHE A 134 15.23 13.06 3.98
C PHE A 134 15.75 14.32 3.29
N GLY A 135 15.81 14.32 1.95
CA GLY A 135 16.27 15.48 1.17
C GLY A 135 15.37 16.69 1.35
N ARG A 136 14.05 16.51 1.41
CA ARG A 136 13.06 17.56 1.70
C ARG A 136 13.29 18.19 3.06
N GLU A 137 13.41 17.36 4.09
CA GLU A 137 13.63 17.86 5.44
C GLU A 137 14.99 18.55 5.57
N LEU A 138 16.05 17.95 5.04
CA LEU A 138 17.41 18.50 5.09
C LEU A 138 17.52 19.83 4.34
N ALA A 139 16.94 19.93 3.13
CA ALA A 139 16.94 21.15 2.35
C ALA A 139 16.20 22.28 3.08
N ALA A 140 15.00 22.01 3.60
CA ALA A 140 14.20 23.01 4.31
C ALA A 140 14.92 23.54 5.57
N ARG A 141 15.52 22.64 6.36
CA ARG A 141 16.27 23.02 7.57
C ARG A 141 17.51 23.83 7.24
N THR A 142 18.31 23.37 6.27
CA THR A 142 19.55 24.05 5.88
C THR A 142 19.25 25.42 5.26
N ALA A 143 18.25 25.53 4.38
CA ALA A 143 17.84 26.79 3.77
C ALA A 143 17.38 27.81 4.82
N ALA A 144 16.55 27.39 5.77
CA ALA A 144 16.07 28.26 6.86
C ALA A 144 17.24 28.76 7.74
N ALA A 145 18.16 27.86 8.10
CA ALA A 145 19.32 28.22 8.91
C ALA A 145 20.34 29.12 8.17
N ALA A 146 20.49 28.93 6.86
CA ALA A 146 21.26 29.80 5.98
C ALA A 146 20.54 31.13 5.65
N ARG A 147 19.27 31.28 6.04
CA ARG A 147 18.39 32.41 5.66
C ARG A 147 18.31 32.61 4.15
N ALA A 148 18.18 31.52 3.41
CA ALA A 148 18.13 31.49 1.96
C ALA A 148 16.76 31.00 1.45
N GLY A 149 16.47 31.28 0.18
CA GLY A 149 15.28 30.77 -0.49
C GLY A 149 15.40 29.28 -0.83
N LEU A 150 14.26 28.58 -0.87
CA LEU A 150 14.14 27.19 -1.28
C LEU A 150 13.11 27.04 -2.40
N ILE A 151 13.52 26.50 -3.54
CA ILE A 151 12.64 26.01 -4.60
C ILE A 151 12.27 24.57 -4.29
N ALA A 152 11.02 24.30 -3.97
CA ALA A 152 10.56 22.96 -3.60
C ALA A 152 10.01 22.20 -4.81
N ASP A 153 10.21 20.88 -4.82
CA ASP A 153 9.61 19.95 -5.77
C ASP A 153 9.89 20.32 -7.24
N CYS A 154 11.13 20.68 -7.53
CA CYS A 154 11.56 21.12 -8.85
C CYS A 154 11.68 19.94 -9.80
N VAL A 155 11.00 19.99 -10.94
CA VAL A 155 11.12 19.00 -12.02
C VAL A 155 12.36 19.29 -12.87
N GLU A 156 12.62 20.57 -13.16
CA GLU A 156 13.70 20.97 -14.05
C GLU A 156 14.30 22.32 -13.63
N LEU A 157 15.62 22.43 -13.77
CA LEU A 157 16.36 23.66 -13.56
C LEU A 157 16.68 24.32 -14.89
N LEU A 158 16.32 25.59 -15.02
CA LEU A 158 16.54 26.41 -16.19
C LEU A 158 17.45 27.61 -15.87
N PRO A 159 18.28 28.05 -16.84
CA PRO A 159 19.01 29.29 -16.70
C PRO A 159 18.03 30.47 -16.74
N GLY A 160 18.09 31.31 -15.73
CA GLY A 160 17.37 32.58 -15.67
C GLY A 160 18.17 33.75 -16.25
N LYS A 161 17.61 34.95 -16.13
CA LYS A 161 18.28 36.18 -16.55
C LYS A 161 19.46 36.47 -15.62
N ASN A 162 20.55 37.01 -16.19
CA ASN A 162 21.75 37.40 -15.44
C ASN A 162 22.37 36.26 -14.60
N GLY A 163 22.25 35.01 -15.05
CA GLY A 163 22.81 33.85 -14.36
C GLY A 163 22.01 33.36 -13.15
N SER A 164 20.77 33.86 -12.94
CA SER A 164 19.88 33.31 -11.91
C SER A 164 19.45 31.88 -12.25
N VAL A 165 18.94 31.16 -11.25
CA VAL A 165 18.38 29.81 -11.43
C VAL A 165 16.86 29.90 -11.36
N VAL A 166 16.20 29.31 -12.36
CA VAL A 166 14.74 29.16 -12.41
C VAL A 166 14.41 27.69 -12.24
N GLY A 167 13.53 27.35 -11.31
CA GLY A 167 12.98 26.01 -11.16
C GLY A 167 11.58 25.92 -11.75
N LEU A 168 11.32 24.84 -12.49
CA LEU A 168 9.97 24.45 -12.93
C LEU A 168 9.35 23.51 -11.90
N CYS A 169 8.33 23.98 -11.18
CA CYS A 169 7.73 23.26 -10.07
C CYS A 169 6.23 23.00 -10.34
N PRO A 170 5.74 21.75 -10.24
CA PRO A 170 4.33 21.47 -10.21
C PRO A 170 3.73 21.97 -8.90
N ALA A 171 2.55 22.57 -8.98
CA ALA A 171 1.79 23.07 -7.84
C ALA A 171 0.32 22.65 -8.01
N TRP A 172 -0.48 22.73 -6.94
CA TRP A 172 -1.90 22.33 -6.96
C TRP A 172 -2.09 20.89 -7.47
N GLY A 173 -1.35 19.93 -6.91
CA GLY A 173 -1.42 18.53 -7.34
C GLY A 173 -0.90 18.26 -8.76
N GLY A 174 -0.20 19.24 -9.36
CA GLY A 174 0.33 19.16 -10.72
C GLY A 174 -0.53 19.82 -11.79
N GLU A 175 -1.62 20.50 -11.42
CA GLU A 175 -2.46 21.26 -12.35
C GLU A 175 -1.76 22.52 -12.89
N ILE A 176 -0.85 23.10 -12.10
CA ILE A 176 -0.11 24.31 -12.45
C ILE A 176 1.37 23.98 -12.49
N MET A 177 2.05 24.43 -13.54
CA MET A 177 3.51 24.49 -13.58
C MET A 177 3.95 25.93 -13.32
N SER A 178 4.74 26.13 -12.28
CA SER A 178 5.24 27.43 -11.86
C SER A 178 6.73 27.56 -12.15
N GLU A 179 7.13 28.68 -12.74
CA GLU A 179 8.53 29.11 -12.81
C GLU A 179 8.87 29.92 -11.57
N ILE A 180 9.82 29.42 -10.76
CA ILE A 180 10.20 30.02 -9.48
C ILE A 180 11.69 30.36 -9.51
N THR A 181 12.04 31.59 -9.11
CA THR A 181 13.42 32.05 -8.96
C THR A 181 13.62 32.66 -7.58
N PHE A 182 14.88 32.74 -7.13
CA PHE A 182 15.24 33.43 -5.89
C PHE A 182 15.10 34.95 -6.03
N ALA A 183 14.77 35.63 -4.93
CA ALA A 183 14.70 37.08 -4.88
C ALA A 183 16.10 37.71 -5.11
N PRO A 184 16.17 38.95 -5.63
CA PRO A 184 17.44 39.66 -5.76
C PRO A 184 18.16 39.82 -4.40
N GLY A 185 19.49 39.80 -4.41
CA GLY A 185 20.32 39.98 -3.21
C GLY A 185 20.62 38.69 -2.42
N TYR A 186 20.12 37.53 -2.87
CA TYR A 186 20.48 36.23 -2.30
C TYR A 186 21.57 35.56 -3.15
N GLU A 187 22.75 35.34 -2.56
CA GLU A 187 23.90 34.72 -3.23
C GLU A 187 23.81 33.19 -3.34
N MET A 188 23.00 32.57 -2.46
CA MET A 188 22.85 31.13 -2.33
C MET A 188 21.37 30.77 -2.31
N GLY A 189 20.98 29.83 -3.17
CA GLY A 189 19.66 29.24 -3.21
C GLY A 189 19.69 27.76 -2.88
N PHE A 190 18.53 27.23 -2.49
CA PHE A 190 18.33 25.80 -2.24
C PHE A 190 17.26 25.27 -3.19
N ALA A 191 17.38 24.00 -3.59
CA ALA A 191 16.34 23.33 -4.36
C ALA A 191 16.16 21.87 -3.94
N THR A 192 14.92 21.39 -3.86
CA THR A 192 14.63 19.95 -3.90
C THR A 192 14.22 19.58 -5.31
N ILE A 193 14.82 18.53 -5.88
CA ILE A 193 14.72 18.22 -7.30
C ILE A 193 14.25 16.78 -7.48
N GLN A 194 13.22 16.59 -8.29
CA GLN A 194 12.74 15.28 -8.69
C GLN A 194 13.82 14.54 -9.51
N PRO A 195 14.13 13.28 -9.20
CA PRO A 195 15.17 12.53 -9.92
C PRO A 195 14.73 12.08 -11.33
N HIS A 196 13.44 12.12 -11.65
CA HIS A 196 12.91 11.59 -12.92
C HIS A 196 13.44 12.30 -14.16
N GLY A 197 13.55 11.58 -15.28
CA GLY A 197 13.84 12.17 -16.60
C GLY A 197 15.30 12.53 -16.86
N ALA A 198 16.22 12.17 -15.95
CA ALA A 198 17.66 12.32 -16.15
C ALA A 198 18.35 10.96 -16.27
N GLY A 199 19.26 10.84 -17.24
CA GLY A 199 20.06 9.63 -17.49
C GLY A 199 21.56 9.89 -17.37
N ILE A 200 22.35 8.82 -17.52
CA ILE A 200 23.82 8.89 -17.56
C ILE A 200 24.26 9.80 -18.71
N LYS A 201 25.23 10.70 -18.45
CA LYS A 201 25.77 11.61 -19.48
C LYS A 201 26.87 10.97 -20.31
N ASN A 202 27.85 10.31 -19.67
CA ASN A 202 28.97 9.67 -20.33
C ASN A 202 29.20 8.27 -19.77
N GLU A 203 29.26 7.25 -20.62
CA GLU A 203 29.57 5.87 -20.22
C GLU A 203 31.07 5.64 -19.96
N THR A 204 31.93 6.57 -20.40
CA THR A 204 33.38 6.51 -20.19
C THR A 204 33.82 7.20 -18.91
N ALA A 205 34.84 6.65 -18.24
CA ALA A 205 35.40 7.20 -17.01
C ALA A 205 35.92 8.65 -17.19
N CYS A 206 35.13 9.61 -16.71
CA CYS A 206 35.57 11.00 -16.56
C CYS A 206 36.38 11.12 -15.25
N LYS A 207 37.45 11.93 -15.26
CA LYS A 207 38.23 12.25 -14.05
C LYS A 207 37.78 13.61 -13.52
N GLY A 208 37.66 13.73 -12.21
CA GLY A 208 37.40 14.99 -11.52
C GLY A 208 38.14 15.10 -10.19
N GLU A 209 37.94 16.21 -9.49
CA GLU A 209 38.59 16.47 -8.20
C GLU A 209 37.88 15.70 -7.07
N VAL A 210 38.65 15.12 -6.15
CA VAL A 210 38.10 14.48 -4.93
C VAL A 210 38.70 15.18 -3.71
N VAL A 211 37.85 15.74 -2.86
CA VAL A 211 38.25 16.51 -1.67
C VAL A 211 37.68 15.84 -0.43
N HIS A 212 38.49 15.73 0.60
CA HIS A 212 38.07 15.27 1.94
C HIS A 212 38.33 16.39 2.95
N GLU A 213 37.29 16.79 3.68
CA GLU A 213 37.34 17.82 4.70
C GLU A 213 36.77 17.27 6.01
N ALA A 214 37.52 17.38 7.10
CA ALA A 214 37.04 17.01 8.41
C ALA A 214 36.07 18.09 8.92
N VAL A 215 34.89 17.69 9.38
CA VAL A 215 33.94 18.61 10.01
C VAL A 215 34.13 18.54 11.52
N GLU A 216 34.69 19.61 12.08
CA GLU A 216 34.89 19.75 13.53
C GLU A 216 33.71 20.53 14.16
N ASP A 217 33.57 20.48 15.49
CA ASP A 217 32.64 21.31 16.25
C ASP A 217 31.15 21.27 15.85
N LEU A 218 30.58 20.07 15.78
CA LEU A 218 29.12 19.92 15.65
C LEU A 218 28.42 20.30 16.97
N PRO A 219 27.32 21.07 16.92
CA PRO A 219 26.57 21.44 18.12
C PRO A 219 26.11 20.20 18.89
N GLY A 220 26.24 20.24 20.22
CA GLY A 220 25.91 19.12 21.11
C GLY A 220 24.44 18.66 20.99
N LYS A 221 24.21 17.37 21.29
CA LYS A 221 22.93 16.64 21.13
C LYS A 221 21.69 17.47 21.51
N LYS A 222 20.71 17.57 20.59
CA LYS A 222 19.37 18.11 20.87
C LYS A 222 18.21 17.20 20.44
N ALA A 223 17.18 17.20 21.28
CA ALA A 223 15.77 16.77 21.18
C ALA A 223 15.41 15.38 20.62
N ILE A 224 16.00 14.92 19.51
CA ILE A 224 15.55 13.71 18.81
C ILE A 224 16.58 12.60 18.97
N ARG A 225 16.12 11.45 19.46
CA ARG A 225 16.93 10.25 19.63
C ARG A 225 16.36 9.13 18.79
N LEU A 226 17.18 8.59 17.88
CA LEU A 226 16.84 7.35 17.19
C LEU A 226 16.80 6.21 18.22
N LEU A 227 15.62 5.61 18.42
CA LEU A 227 15.43 4.47 19.32
C LEU A 227 15.60 3.14 18.58
N SER A 228 15.02 3.02 17.39
CA SER A 228 15.17 1.87 16.51
C SER A 228 15.01 2.31 15.05
N SER A 229 15.61 1.53 14.15
CA SER A 229 15.43 1.63 12.71
C SER A 229 15.30 0.21 12.19
N GLN A 230 14.31 -0.03 11.35
CA GLN A 230 14.04 -1.35 10.79
C GLN A 230 13.92 -1.18 9.28
N TRP A 231 14.68 -1.96 8.52
CA TRP A 231 14.46 -2.03 7.08
C TRP A 231 13.15 -2.77 6.83
N SER A 232 12.31 -2.21 5.97
CA SER A 232 11.11 -2.88 5.49
C SER A 232 11.32 -3.15 4.00
N PRO A 233 11.18 -4.40 3.54
CA PRO A 233 11.25 -4.67 2.11
C PRO A 233 10.22 -3.82 1.39
N PRO A 234 10.54 -3.29 0.19
CA PRO A 234 9.55 -2.65 -0.67
C PRO A 234 8.35 -3.60 -0.79
N ALA A 235 7.19 -3.18 -0.32
CA ALA A 235 6.02 -4.04 -0.34
C ALA A 235 5.58 -4.27 -1.79
N GLY A 236 5.86 -5.44 -2.36
CA GLY A 236 5.22 -5.99 -3.57
C GLY A 236 6.12 -6.11 -4.80
N ALA A 237 5.98 -7.24 -5.52
CA ALA A 237 6.75 -7.65 -6.69
C ALA A 237 6.87 -6.58 -7.79
N ASP A 238 7.86 -6.81 -8.66
CA ASP A 238 8.24 -5.92 -9.76
C ASP A 238 7.05 -5.61 -10.69
N LEU A 239 6.67 -4.34 -10.72
CA LEU A 239 5.51 -3.84 -11.45
C LEU A 239 5.66 -4.05 -12.97
N GLU A 240 6.88 -4.04 -13.48
CA GLU A 240 7.20 -4.16 -14.91
C GLU A 240 6.96 -5.58 -15.43
N ASN A 241 7.10 -6.58 -14.55
CA ASN A 241 6.97 -8.00 -14.84
C ASN A 241 5.63 -8.60 -14.38
N ALA A 242 4.69 -7.78 -13.92
CA ALA A 242 3.43 -8.24 -13.38
C ALA A 242 2.47 -8.69 -14.50
N ASP A 243 1.92 -9.90 -14.39
CA ASP A 243 0.88 -10.41 -15.30
C ASP A 243 -0.43 -9.59 -15.21
N THR A 244 -0.72 -9.03 -14.04
CA THR A 244 -1.90 -8.19 -13.79
C THR A 244 -1.51 -6.95 -13.02
N VAL A 245 -1.98 -5.78 -13.46
CA VAL A 245 -1.74 -4.50 -12.79
C VAL A 245 -3.06 -3.75 -12.61
N VAL A 246 -3.34 -3.30 -11.39
CA VAL A 246 -4.49 -2.43 -11.09
C VAL A 246 -3.94 -1.03 -10.77
N VAL A 247 -4.29 -0.05 -11.59
CA VAL A 247 -3.76 1.31 -11.56
C VAL A 247 -4.79 2.27 -10.95
N GLY A 248 -4.38 3.03 -9.94
CA GLY A 248 -5.20 4.10 -9.36
C GLY A 248 -4.88 5.50 -9.93
N GLY A 249 -5.93 6.28 -10.16
CA GLY A 249 -5.88 7.64 -10.68
C GLY A 249 -6.34 8.73 -9.70
N ALA A 250 -6.26 9.99 -10.16
CA ALA A 250 -6.74 11.15 -9.41
C ALA A 250 -8.23 11.07 -9.05
N GLY A 251 -9.04 10.41 -9.89
CA GLY A 251 -10.48 10.24 -9.69
C GLY A 251 -10.86 9.42 -8.46
N LEU A 252 -9.90 8.82 -7.76
CA LEU A 252 -10.12 8.16 -6.46
C LEU A 252 -10.25 9.16 -5.30
N ALA A 253 -9.75 10.39 -5.45
CA ALA A 253 -9.88 11.51 -4.52
C ALA A 253 -9.30 11.34 -3.09
N SER A 254 -9.04 10.13 -2.60
CA SER A 254 -8.49 9.90 -1.26
C SER A 254 -7.62 8.63 -1.16
N MET A 255 -6.78 8.58 -0.12
CA MET A 255 -5.98 7.39 0.23
C MET A 255 -6.87 6.18 0.59
N GLU A 256 -8.02 6.43 1.24
CA GLU A 256 -8.98 5.39 1.60
C GLU A 256 -9.56 4.70 0.35
N ASN A 257 -9.99 5.48 -0.63
CA ASN A 257 -10.48 4.96 -1.91
C ASN A 257 -9.37 4.29 -2.72
N PHE A 258 -8.14 4.80 -2.64
CA PHE A 258 -6.97 4.11 -3.20
C PHE A 258 -6.74 2.73 -2.54
N GLY A 259 -7.16 2.54 -1.28
CA GLY A 259 -7.19 1.25 -0.62
C GLY A 259 -8.02 0.19 -1.38
N LEU A 260 -9.07 0.59 -2.10
CA LEU A 260 -9.88 -0.34 -2.92
C LEU A 260 -9.09 -0.86 -4.14
N VAL A 261 -8.21 -0.03 -4.72
CA VAL A 261 -7.29 -0.46 -5.79
C VAL A 261 -6.34 -1.55 -5.27
N ARG A 262 -5.80 -1.37 -4.05
CA ARG A 262 -4.95 -2.37 -3.41
C ARG A 262 -5.69 -3.68 -3.16
N GLN A 263 -6.93 -3.60 -2.68
CA GLN A 263 -7.78 -4.78 -2.45
C GLN A 263 -8.13 -5.52 -3.75
N LEU A 264 -8.41 -4.80 -4.83
CA LEU A 264 -8.67 -5.41 -6.14
C LEU A 264 -7.43 -6.07 -6.72
N ALA A 265 -6.26 -5.41 -6.65
CA ALA A 265 -4.99 -6.01 -7.07
C ALA A 265 -4.71 -7.31 -6.31
N ALA A 266 -4.87 -7.30 -4.98
CA ALA A 266 -4.72 -8.49 -4.16
C ALA A 266 -5.69 -9.61 -4.56
N ALA A 267 -6.96 -9.29 -4.81
CA ALA A 267 -7.96 -10.28 -5.23
C ALA A 267 -7.64 -10.93 -6.59
N LEU A 268 -6.91 -10.22 -7.47
CA LEU A 268 -6.46 -10.73 -8.78
C LEU A 268 -5.05 -11.33 -8.74
N SER A 269 -4.39 -11.37 -7.58
CA SER A 269 -2.96 -11.69 -7.48
C SER A 269 -2.07 -10.80 -8.37
N GLY A 270 -2.50 -9.55 -8.59
CA GLY A 270 -1.80 -8.55 -9.38
C GLY A 270 -1.01 -7.54 -8.55
N GLN A 271 -0.31 -6.64 -9.24
CA GLN A 271 0.41 -5.53 -8.64
C GLN A 271 -0.38 -4.22 -8.69
N VAL A 272 -0.06 -3.31 -7.78
CA VAL A 272 -0.68 -1.98 -7.71
C VAL A 272 0.18 -0.98 -8.47
N GLY A 273 -0.43 -0.26 -9.40
CA GLY A 273 0.15 0.89 -10.07
C GLY A 273 -0.54 2.19 -9.66
N ALA A 274 0.08 3.31 -9.97
CA ALA A 274 -0.48 4.64 -9.76
C ALA A 274 -0.12 5.58 -10.89
N THR A 275 -1.02 6.51 -11.18
CA THR A 275 -0.67 7.72 -11.96
C THR A 275 0.03 8.75 -11.06
N ARG A 276 0.51 9.85 -11.65
CA ARG A 276 1.25 10.87 -10.89
C ARG A 276 0.48 11.48 -9.70
N PRO A 277 -0.82 11.82 -9.79
CA PRO A 277 -1.51 12.49 -8.69
C PRO A 277 -1.59 11.65 -7.39
N PRO A 278 -1.93 10.35 -7.40
CA PRO A 278 -1.84 9.51 -6.20
C PRO A 278 -0.43 9.40 -5.59
N VAL A 279 0.64 9.49 -6.39
CA VAL A 279 2.02 9.50 -5.88
C VAL A 279 2.35 10.83 -5.22
N LEU A 280 2.00 11.95 -5.84
CA LEU A 280 2.20 13.29 -5.27
C LEU A 280 1.41 13.49 -3.97
N ASN A 281 0.22 12.89 -3.87
CA ASN A 281 -0.59 12.92 -2.66
C ASN A 281 -0.18 11.84 -1.62
N HIS A 282 0.92 11.11 -1.86
CA HIS A 282 1.46 10.07 -0.99
C HIS A 282 0.49 8.88 -0.73
N TRP A 283 -0.44 8.60 -1.64
CA TRP A 283 -1.33 7.40 -1.56
C TRP A 283 -0.64 6.14 -2.04
N ALA A 284 0.33 6.31 -2.95
CA ALA A 284 1.19 5.27 -3.49
C ALA A 284 2.64 5.73 -3.45
N ALA A 285 3.56 4.77 -3.35
CA ALA A 285 4.98 5.04 -3.44
C ALA A 285 5.40 5.36 -4.88
N GLU A 286 6.51 6.07 -5.04
CA GLU A 286 7.05 6.54 -6.32
C GLU A 286 7.40 5.38 -7.27
N ASP A 287 7.82 4.24 -6.72
CA ASP A 287 8.09 3.01 -7.47
C ASP A 287 6.83 2.37 -8.10
N ARG A 288 5.64 2.88 -7.76
CA ARG A 288 4.35 2.50 -8.36
C ARG A 288 3.91 3.43 -9.49
N LEU A 289 4.65 4.51 -9.77
CA LEU A 289 4.32 5.46 -10.82
C LEU A 289 4.44 4.82 -12.21
N ILE A 290 3.34 4.86 -12.98
CA ILE A 290 3.30 4.41 -14.38
C ILE A 290 3.16 5.60 -15.33
N GLY A 291 3.95 5.60 -16.40
CA GLY A 291 3.90 6.61 -17.46
C GLY A 291 5.28 6.98 -17.99
N GLN A 292 5.33 8.00 -18.86
CA GLN A 292 6.53 8.51 -19.53
C GLN A 292 7.67 8.85 -18.56
N THR A 293 7.37 9.35 -17.36
CA THR A 293 8.35 9.68 -16.32
C THR A 293 8.46 8.62 -15.23
N GLY A 294 7.69 7.53 -15.33
CA GLY A 294 7.64 6.42 -14.39
C GLY A 294 8.04 5.10 -15.06
N LYS A 295 7.44 4.00 -14.60
CA LYS A 295 7.63 2.67 -15.18
C LYS A 295 6.73 2.48 -16.40
N THR A 296 7.21 1.67 -17.35
CA THR A 296 6.42 1.12 -18.44
C THR A 296 6.09 -0.32 -18.10
N VAL A 297 4.82 -0.72 -18.20
CA VAL A 297 4.34 -2.05 -17.79
C VAL A 297 3.73 -2.77 -18.98
N ARG A 298 3.86 -4.10 -19.00
CA ARG A 298 3.35 -4.96 -20.08
C ARG A 298 2.51 -6.13 -19.55
N PRO A 299 1.46 -5.86 -18.75
CA PRO A 299 0.66 -6.94 -18.17
C PRO A 299 -0.28 -7.55 -19.21
N LYS A 300 -0.70 -8.79 -18.95
CA LYS A 300 -1.82 -9.42 -19.67
C LYS A 300 -3.14 -8.71 -19.36
N LEU A 301 -3.32 -8.29 -18.10
CA LEU A 301 -4.50 -7.55 -17.67
C LEU A 301 -4.12 -6.26 -16.95
N LEU A 302 -4.57 -5.12 -17.47
CA LEU A 302 -4.45 -3.82 -16.83
C LEU A 302 -5.83 -3.27 -16.48
N ILE A 303 -6.06 -2.95 -15.22
CA ILE A 303 -7.31 -2.30 -14.77
C ILE A 303 -6.99 -0.87 -14.34
N SER A 304 -7.42 0.11 -15.12
CA SER A 304 -7.21 1.54 -14.86
C SER A 304 -8.43 2.15 -14.17
N VAL A 305 -8.26 2.67 -12.96
CA VAL A 305 -9.36 3.13 -12.10
C VAL A 305 -9.22 4.62 -11.79
N GLY A 306 -10.19 5.42 -12.23
CA GLY A 306 -10.24 6.85 -11.98
C GLY A 306 -9.12 7.64 -12.66
N THR A 307 -8.63 7.17 -13.81
CA THR A 307 -7.58 7.83 -14.60
C THR A 307 -8.19 8.58 -15.79
N SER A 308 -7.65 9.76 -16.12
CA SER A 308 -8.14 10.55 -17.26
C SER A 308 -7.64 10.06 -18.62
N GLY A 309 -6.59 9.22 -18.65
CA GLY A 309 -5.95 8.80 -19.91
C GLY A 309 -5.02 9.85 -20.51
N ALA A 310 -4.38 10.68 -19.69
CA ALA A 310 -3.36 11.61 -20.14
C ALA A 310 -2.21 10.88 -20.88
N VAL A 311 -1.69 11.49 -21.95
CA VAL A 311 -0.66 10.89 -22.83
C VAL A 311 0.57 10.42 -22.04
N GLN A 312 0.94 11.17 -21.01
CA GLN A 312 2.06 10.83 -20.12
C GLN A 312 1.81 9.52 -19.37
N TYR A 313 0.59 9.24 -18.94
CA TYR A 313 0.24 7.97 -18.32
C TYR A 313 0.11 6.86 -19.37
N THR A 314 -0.63 7.12 -20.46
CA THR A 314 -0.93 6.09 -21.46
C THR A 314 0.32 5.56 -22.14
N ALA A 315 1.35 6.39 -22.32
CA ALA A 315 2.65 5.97 -22.84
C ALA A 315 3.31 4.81 -22.05
N GLY A 316 2.98 4.66 -20.76
CA GLY A 316 3.51 3.58 -19.92
C GLY A 316 2.68 2.30 -19.93
N ILE A 317 1.54 2.26 -20.63
CA ILE A 317 0.59 1.12 -20.64
C ILE A 317 0.16 0.67 -22.04
N THR A 318 0.68 1.27 -23.10
CA THR A 318 0.29 0.97 -24.49
C THR A 318 0.54 -0.48 -24.90
N GLU A 319 1.42 -1.18 -24.19
CA GLU A 319 1.80 -2.58 -24.47
C GLU A 319 1.06 -3.59 -23.55
N ALA A 320 0.05 -3.16 -22.80
CA ALA A 320 -0.83 -4.08 -22.07
C ALA A 320 -1.73 -4.85 -23.04
N GLU A 321 -1.92 -6.16 -22.82
CA GLU A 321 -2.73 -6.99 -23.73
C GLU A 321 -4.24 -6.72 -23.61
N THR A 322 -4.73 -6.45 -22.40
CA THR A 322 -6.13 -6.11 -22.15
C THR A 322 -6.24 -4.98 -21.14
N ILE A 323 -6.87 -3.88 -21.53
CA ILE A 323 -7.08 -2.69 -20.74
C ILE A 323 -8.56 -2.57 -20.36
N VAL A 324 -8.83 -2.62 -19.06
CA VAL A 324 -10.15 -2.32 -18.48
C VAL A 324 -10.09 -0.94 -17.85
N ALA A 325 -10.93 -0.01 -18.29
CA ALA A 325 -11.04 1.32 -17.70
C ALA A 325 -12.31 1.46 -16.87
N ILE A 326 -12.18 1.97 -15.64
CA ILE A 326 -13.29 2.32 -14.74
C ILE A 326 -13.19 3.81 -14.45
N ASN A 327 -14.12 4.59 -14.98
CA ASN A 327 -14.15 6.03 -14.76
C ASN A 327 -15.60 6.52 -14.62
N ARG A 328 -15.83 7.52 -13.75
CA ARG A 328 -17.15 8.13 -13.58
C ARG A 328 -17.54 9.00 -14.78
N ASP A 329 -16.57 9.61 -15.45
CA ASP A 329 -16.80 10.42 -16.65
C ASP A 329 -16.79 9.54 -17.90
N PRO A 330 -17.93 9.29 -18.57
CA PRO A 330 -18.00 8.46 -19.78
C PRO A 330 -17.24 9.06 -20.96
N ALA A 331 -16.88 10.36 -20.92
CA ALA A 331 -16.10 11.03 -21.96
C ALA A 331 -14.58 10.99 -21.70
N ALA A 332 -14.12 10.31 -20.65
CA ALA A 332 -12.70 10.27 -20.29
C ALA A 332 -11.84 9.66 -21.41
N PRO A 333 -10.73 10.32 -21.83
CA PRO A 333 -9.85 9.84 -22.89
C PRO A 333 -9.31 8.41 -22.72
N ILE A 334 -9.21 7.91 -21.48
CA ILE A 334 -8.78 6.53 -21.21
C ILE A 334 -9.66 5.49 -21.92
N PHE A 335 -10.95 5.79 -22.17
CA PHE A 335 -11.85 4.86 -22.87
C PHE A 335 -11.49 4.66 -24.34
N HIS A 336 -10.73 5.55 -24.96
CA HIS A 336 -10.25 5.34 -26.34
C HIS A 336 -9.16 4.27 -26.42
N LEU A 337 -8.47 4.00 -25.30
CA LEU A 337 -7.42 2.98 -25.21
C LEU A 337 -7.93 1.67 -24.60
N ALA A 338 -9.07 1.70 -23.90
CA ALA A 338 -9.58 0.55 -23.17
C ALA A 338 -10.30 -0.45 -24.08
N ASP A 339 -10.00 -1.73 -23.92
CA ASP A 339 -10.76 -2.82 -24.51
C ASP A 339 -12.14 -2.96 -23.85
N ILE A 340 -12.21 -2.65 -22.55
CA ILE A 340 -13.45 -2.69 -21.76
C ILE A 340 -13.58 -1.40 -20.97
N GLY A 341 -14.63 -0.62 -21.25
CA GLY A 341 -14.97 0.59 -20.52
C GLY A 341 -16.14 0.41 -19.57
N VAL A 342 -15.99 0.81 -18.31
CA VAL A 342 -17.07 0.87 -17.31
C VAL A 342 -17.25 2.31 -16.83
N ALA A 343 -18.37 2.91 -17.20
CA ALA A 343 -18.78 4.23 -16.72
C ALA A 343 -19.43 4.11 -15.33
N ALA A 344 -18.63 4.20 -14.26
CA ALA A 344 -19.10 4.03 -12.89
C ALA A 344 -18.25 4.80 -11.87
N ASP A 345 -18.88 5.11 -10.73
CA ASP A 345 -18.21 5.68 -9.56
C ASP A 345 -17.39 4.61 -8.82
N ALA A 346 -16.08 4.81 -8.72
CA ALA A 346 -15.14 3.79 -8.22
C ALA A 346 -15.41 3.35 -6.76
N PRO A 347 -15.66 4.26 -5.78
CA PRO A 347 -15.98 3.88 -4.41
C PRO A 347 -17.21 2.96 -4.29
N THR A 348 -18.20 3.15 -5.18
CA THR A 348 -19.43 2.35 -5.18
C THR A 348 -19.26 1.03 -5.95
N PHE A 349 -18.53 1.07 -7.07
CA PHE A 349 -18.40 -0.07 -7.99
C PHE A 349 -17.33 -1.08 -7.56
N LEU A 350 -16.17 -0.61 -7.08
CA LEU A 350 -15.04 -1.49 -6.75
C LEU A 350 -15.38 -2.53 -5.67
N PRO A 351 -16.11 -2.22 -4.58
CA PRO A 351 -16.46 -3.24 -3.58
C PRO A 351 -17.24 -4.42 -4.17
N LEU A 352 -18.18 -4.13 -5.09
CA LEU A 352 -18.97 -5.14 -5.79
C LEU A 352 -18.09 -5.98 -6.72
N LEU A 353 -17.21 -5.33 -7.48
CA LEU A 353 -16.26 -6.00 -8.36
C LEU A 353 -15.30 -6.91 -7.58
N ILE A 354 -14.73 -6.42 -6.48
CA ILE A 354 -13.81 -7.17 -5.61
C ILE A 354 -14.49 -8.44 -5.08
N SER A 355 -15.73 -8.31 -4.60
CA SER A 355 -16.52 -9.46 -4.12
C SER A 355 -16.69 -10.52 -5.21
N ARG A 356 -17.06 -10.10 -6.43
CA ARG A 356 -17.23 -11.00 -7.58
C ARG A 356 -15.93 -11.62 -8.07
N VAL A 357 -14.84 -10.86 -8.09
CA VAL A 357 -13.51 -11.36 -8.42
C VAL A 357 -13.08 -12.44 -7.44
N ARG A 358 -13.24 -12.21 -6.13
CA ARG A 358 -12.92 -13.21 -5.10
C ARG A 358 -13.73 -14.48 -5.30
N GLN A 359 -15.03 -14.38 -5.56
CA GLN A 359 -15.88 -15.53 -5.85
C GLN A 359 -15.41 -16.29 -7.10
N ALA A 360 -15.10 -15.57 -8.19
CA ALA A 360 -14.66 -16.19 -9.44
C ALA A 360 -13.28 -16.87 -9.33
N VAL A 361 -12.33 -16.23 -8.65
CA VAL A 361 -11.01 -16.81 -8.38
C VAL A 361 -11.16 -18.07 -7.53
N MET A 362 -11.96 -18.02 -6.46
CA MET A 362 -12.20 -19.19 -5.61
C MET A 362 -12.91 -20.33 -6.35
N ARG A 363 -13.84 -20.02 -7.25
CA ARG A 363 -14.50 -21.02 -8.09
C ARG A 363 -13.52 -21.71 -9.04
N ARG A 364 -12.67 -20.94 -9.74
CA ARG A 364 -11.60 -21.52 -10.58
C ARG A 364 -10.66 -22.41 -9.78
N LEU A 365 -10.29 -21.99 -8.58
CA LEU A 365 -9.45 -22.80 -7.69
C LEU A 365 -10.13 -24.10 -7.27
N ALA A 366 -11.44 -24.09 -7.07
CA ALA A 366 -12.21 -25.30 -6.79
C ALA A 366 -12.32 -26.20 -8.04
N ASP A 367 -12.53 -25.62 -9.22
CA ASP A 367 -12.61 -26.35 -10.48
C ASP A 367 -11.27 -27.04 -10.83
N ASP A 368 -10.14 -26.34 -10.67
CA ASP A 368 -8.78 -26.89 -10.90
C ASP A 368 -8.43 -28.06 -9.98
N ILE A 369 -9.01 -28.10 -8.76
CA ILE A 369 -8.84 -29.21 -7.80
C ILE A 369 -9.63 -30.45 -8.22
N CYS A 370 -10.69 -30.28 -9.03
CA CYS A 370 -11.65 -31.33 -9.33
C CYS A 370 -11.47 -31.97 -10.72
N THR A 371 -10.52 -31.49 -11.54
CA THR A 371 -10.28 -32.00 -12.91
C THR A 371 -9.14 -33.01 -13.07
N ASP A 372 -8.30 -33.23 -12.06
CA ASP A 372 -7.18 -34.17 -12.17
C ASP A 372 -7.46 -35.50 -11.46
N GLU A 373 -8.01 -36.47 -12.20
CA GLU A 373 -7.74 -37.88 -11.90
C GLU A 373 -6.39 -38.29 -12.51
N ALA A 374 -5.56 -38.91 -11.67
CA ALA A 374 -4.30 -39.62 -11.93
C ALA A 374 -2.99 -38.80 -11.97
N GLU A 375 -2.33 -38.79 -10.81
CA GLU A 375 -0.88 -39.01 -10.65
C GLU A 375 0.08 -38.10 -11.45
N SER A 376 0.22 -36.81 -11.09
CA SER A 376 1.47 -36.08 -11.43
C SER A 376 1.83 -34.82 -10.62
N SER A 377 0.96 -34.15 -9.86
CA SER A 377 1.28 -32.81 -9.34
C SER A 377 1.30 -32.71 -7.80
N ARG A 378 2.23 -33.41 -7.15
CA ARG A 378 2.50 -33.23 -5.70
C ARG A 378 3.27 -31.93 -5.34
N LYS A 379 3.35 -30.95 -6.22
CA LYS A 379 3.94 -29.63 -5.93
C LYS A 379 3.23 -28.56 -6.75
N SER A 380 2.88 -27.44 -6.12
CA SER A 380 2.29 -26.21 -6.67
C SER A 380 0.76 -26.17 -6.76
N GLY A 381 0.14 -25.39 -5.87
CA GLY A 381 -1.21 -24.87 -6.10
C GLY A 381 -1.84 -24.28 -4.85
N PHE A 382 -2.50 -25.12 -4.07
CA PHE A 382 -3.37 -24.70 -2.97
C PHE A 382 -2.61 -24.04 -1.81
N GLY A 383 -1.57 -24.70 -1.29
CA GLY A 383 -0.84 -24.23 -0.11
C GLY A 383 -0.17 -22.86 -0.31
N ALA A 384 0.53 -22.70 -1.43
CA ALA A 384 1.17 -21.44 -1.80
C ALA A 384 0.16 -20.29 -1.95
N LYS A 385 -1.04 -20.56 -2.48
CA LYS A 385 -2.10 -19.56 -2.65
C LYS A 385 -2.79 -19.22 -1.32
N LEU A 386 -3.00 -20.21 -0.45
CA LEU A 386 -3.52 -20.00 0.91
C LEU A 386 -2.56 -19.11 1.72
N LYS A 387 -1.25 -19.35 1.59
CA LYS A 387 -0.20 -18.54 2.21
C LYS A 387 -0.27 -17.08 1.77
N VAL A 388 -0.39 -16.82 0.46
CA VAL A 388 -0.54 -15.46 -0.09
C VAL A 388 -1.80 -14.78 0.45
N LEU A 389 -2.94 -15.48 0.50
CA LEU A 389 -4.20 -14.94 1.02
C LEU A 389 -4.15 -14.64 2.53
N ARG A 390 -3.44 -15.46 3.29
CA ARG A 390 -3.20 -15.25 4.72
C ARG A 390 -2.32 -14.03 4.95
N GLU A 391 -1.19 -13.95 4.26
CA GLU A 391 -0.23 -12.85 4.36
C GLU A 391 -0.84 -11.51 3.91
N ALA A 392 -1.66 -11.50 2.86
CA ALA A 392 -2.37 -10.30 2.39
C ALA A 392 -3.38 -9.74 3.41
N ARG A 393 -3.91 -10.59 4.30
CA ARG A 393 -4.79 -10.18 5.39
C ARG A 393 -4.02 -9.81 6.67
N GLY A 394 -2.70 -9.93 6.66
CA GLY A 394 -1.83 -9.72 7.81
C GLY A 394 -1.97 -10.79 8.88
N TRP A 395 -2.48 -11.98 8.54
CA TRP A 395 -2.69 -13.05 9.51
C TRP A 395 -1.43 -13.91 9.68
N SER A 396 -1.11 -14.26 10.92
CA SER A 396 -0.15 -15.34 11.21
C SER A 396 -0.80 -16.71 10.97
N GLN A 397 0.01 -17.77 10.89
CA GLN A 397 -0.51 -19.13 10.79
C GLN A 397 -1.38 -19.48 12.01
N GLU A 398 -1.07 -18.96 13.20
CA GLU A 398 -1.91 -19.11 14.39
C GLU A 398 -3.27 -18.42 14.25
N GLN A 399 -3.32 -17.23 13.66
CA GLN A 399 -4.57 -16.49 13.48
C GLN A 399 -5.48 -17.14 12.44
N LEU A 400 -4.91 -17.70 11.36
CA LEU A 400 -5.69 -18.48 10.40
C LEU A 400 -6.18 -19.81 11.02
N ALA A 401 -5.35 -20.44 11.85
CA ALA A 401 -5.70 -21.65 12.58
C ALA A 401 -6.87 -21.38 13.54
N GLU A 402 -6.83 -20.27 14.28
CA GLU A 402 -7.92 -19.82 15.16
C GLU A 402 -9.21 -19.55 14.37
N ALA A 403 -9.12 -18.78 13.28
CA ALA A 403 -10.27 -18.44 12.43
C ALA A 403 -10.93 -19.66 11.76
N THR A 404 -10.16 -20.73 11.52
CA THR A 404 -10.64 -21.97 10.88
C THR A 404 -10.86 -23.12 11.87
N GLY A 405 -10.55 -22.94 13.16
CA GLY A 405 -10.63 -23.98 14.19
C GLY A 405 -9.69 -25.16 13.92
N GLN A 406 -8.46 -24.89 13.51
CA GLN A 406 -7.39 -25.87 13.26
C GLN A 406 -6.16 -25.56 14.09
N THR A 407 -5.12 -26.39 13.99
CA THR A 407 -3.81 -26.12 14.61
C THR A 407 -2.88 -25.36 13.66
N PRO A 408 -1.93 -24.56 14.18
CA PRO A 408 -0.93 -23.87 13.35
C PRO A 408 -0.12 -24.85 12.48
N ASP A 409 0.26 -26.01 13.04
CA ASP A 409 0.97 -27.07 12.31
C ASP A 409 0.16 -27.63 11.14
N PHE A 410 -1.17 -27.74 11.29
CA PHE A 410 -2.05 -28.15 10.21
C PHE A 410 -2.10 -27.10 9.09
N ILE A 411 -2.13 -25.81 9.45
CA ILE A 411 -2.06 -24.72 8.47
C ILE A 411 -0.72 -24.73 7.75
N ALA A 412 0.39 -24.86 8.47
CA ALA A 412 1.74 -24.94 7.88
C ALA A 412 1.86 -26.13 6.92
N GLY A 413 1.43 -27.33 7.32
CA GLY A 413 1.45 -28.51 6.46
C GLY A 413 0.56 -28.38 5.22
N VAL A 414 -0.54 -27.62 5.30
CA VAL A 414 -1.38 -27.31 4.13
C VAL A 414 -0.72 -26.25 3.23
N GLU A 415 -0.06 -25.23 3.80
CA GLU A 415 0.66 -24.19 3.06
C GLU A 415 1.90 -24.73 2.33
N ASP A 416 2.62 -25.64 2.96
CA ASP A 416 3.80 -26.31 2.39
C ASP A 416 3.43 -27.47 1.45
N GLY A 417 2.14 -27.81 1.38
CA GLY A 417 1.61 -28.83 0.48
C GLY A 417 1.86 -30.27 0.93
N GLU A 418 2.13 -30.49 2.22
CA GLU A 418 2.29 -31.82 2.82
C GLU A 418 0.95 -32.59 2.86
N PHE A 419 -0.18 -31.90 3.04
CA PHE A 419 -1.51 -32.51 3.15
C PHE A 419 -2.55 -31.82 2.28
N SER A 420 -3.44 -32.61 1.67
CA SER A 420 -4.66 -32.09 1.06
C SER A 420 -5.71 -31.83 2.14
N PRO A 421 -6.27 -30.61 2.25
CA PRO A 421 -7.23 -30.30 3.30
C PRO A 421 -8.58 -31.03 3.09
N PRO A 422 -9.26 -31.42 4.17
CA PRO A 422 -10.61 -31.98 4.10
C PRO A 422 -11.64 -30.90 3.72
N VAL A 423 -12.74 -31.29 3.06
CA VAL A 423 -13.83 -30.38 2.63
C VAL A 423 -14.36 -29.52 3.78
N ALA A 424 -14.45 -30.07 5.00
CA ALA A 424 -14.86 -29.33 6.19
C ALA A 424 -13.89 -28.18 6.58
N PHE A 425 -12.62 -28.25 6.17
CA PHE A 425 -11.68 -27.14 6.32
C PHE A 425 -11.93 -26.06 5.26
N ILE A 426 -12.19 -26.45 4.01
CA ILE A 426 -12.51 -25.51 2.91
C ILE A 426 -13.78 -24.71 3.24
N LEU A 427 -14.80 -25.33 3.81
CA LEU A 427 -16.03 -24.65 4.26
C LEU A 427 -15.77 -23.65 5.41
N ARG A 428 -14.86 -23.99 6.33
CA ARG A 428 -14.46 -23.10 7.43
C ARG A 428 -13.59 -21.95 6.92
N LEU A 429 -12.74 -22.22 5.93
CA LEU A 429 -11.97 -21.22 5.20
C LEU A 429 -12.92 -20.23 4.50
N ALA A 430 -13.93 -20.73 3.79
CA ALA A 430 -14.95 -19.91 3.13
C ALA A 430 -15.63 -18.96 4.12
N ASN A 431 -16.01 -19.45 5.30
CA ASN A 431 -16.54 -18.61 6.37
C ASN A 431 -15.53 -17.60 6.92
N ALA A 432 -14.29 -18.02 7.18
CA ALA A 432 -13.23 -17.12 7.67
C ALA A 432 -12.93 -15.97 6.69
N TYR A 433 -13.12 -16.20 5.39
CA TYR A 433 -12.91 -15.21 4.32
C TYR A 433 -14.19 -14.55 3.80
N GLY A 434 -15.37 -14.92 4.32
CA GLY A 434 -16.66 -14.33 3.92
C GLY A 434 -17.10 -14.67 2.50
N VAL A 435 -16.86 -15.90 2.04
CA VAL A 435 -17.16 -16.39 0.68
C VAL A 435 -18.22 -17.49 0.73
N ASP A 436 -19.11 -17.55 -0.28
CA ASP A 436 -20.20 -18.53 -0.35
C ASP A 436 -19.68 -19.99 -0.47
N PRO A 437 -20.11 -20.93 0.40
CA PRO A 437 -19.71 -22.33 0.34
C PRO A 437 -20.11 -23.10 -0.93
N GLY A 438 -21.16 -22.66 -1.64
CA GLY A 438 -21.62 -23.27 -2.91
C GLY A 438 -20.65 -23.06 -4.08
N THR A 439 -19.65 -22.19 -3.89
CA THR A 439 -18.56 -21.88 -4.83
C THR A 439 -17.54 -23.03 -4.94
N PHE A 440 -17.54 -23.98 -4.01
CA PHE A 440 -16.51 -25.04 -3.88
C PHE A 440 -16.96 -26.44 -4.38
N LEU A 441 -18.13 -26.57 -5.01
CA LEU A 441 -18.72 -27.86 -5.44
C LEU A 441 -18.96 -27.92 -6.96
N ARG A 442 -18.71 -29.07 -7.60
CA ARG A 442 -18.89 -29.30 -9.05
C ARG A 442 -20.36 -29.27 -9.49
N ASP A 443 -20.62 -29.05 -10.78
CA ASP A 443 -21.98 -29.03 -11.33
C ASP A 443 -22.66 -30.42 -11.32
N GLU A 444 -21.91 -31.52 -11.45
CA GLU A 444 -22.42 -32.90 -11.26
C GLU A 444 -22.75 -33.20 -9.79
N GLU A 445 -22.00 -32.63 -8.84
CA GLU A 445 -22.26 -32.70 -7.40
C GLU A 445 -23.42 -31.79 -6.99
N LYS A 446 -23.58 -30.62 -7.63
CA LYS A 446 -24.77 -29.76 -7.50
C LYS A 446 -26.02 -30.43 -8.08
N THR A 447 -25.89 -31.23 -9.13
CA THR A 447 -27.00 -31.96 -9.77
C THR A 447 -27.37 -33.20 -8.94
N GLN A 448 -26.39 -33.94 -8.41
CA GLN A 448 -26.64 -34.96 -7.39
C GLN A 448 -27.21 -34.38 -6.10
N ILE A 449 -26.82 -33.16 -5.69
CA ILE A 449 -27.40 -32.42 -4.57
C ILE A 449 -28.77 -31.84 -4.90
N LEU A 450 -29.12 -31.53 -6.15
CA LEU A 450 -30.48 -31.11 -6.52
C LEU A 450 -31.46 -32.30 -6.50
N ASP A 451 -31.01 -33.45 -7.01
CA ASP A 451 -31.78 -34.70 -6.98
C ASP A 451 -31.83 -35.28 -5.56
N GLN A 452 -30.75 -35.12 -4.78
CA GLN A 452 -30.74 -35.34 -3.33
C GLN A 452 -31.44 -34.22 -2.55
N ARG A 453 -31.66 -32.99 -3.03
CA ARG A 453 -32.48 -31.97 -2.34
C ARG A 453 -33.95 -32.34 -2.42
N THR A 454 -34.35 -32.98 -3.51
CA THR A 454 -35.71 -33.50 -3.71
C THR A 454 -35.94 -34.79 -2.89
N ARG A 455 -34.90 -35.61 -2.66
CA ARG A 455 -34.99 -36.85 -1.84
C ARG A 455 -34.54 -36.73 -0.37
N ALA A 456 -33.66 -35.80 -0.03
CA ALA A 456 -33.14 -35.55 1.33
C ALA A 456 -33.98 -34.53 2.10
N TYR A 457 -35.03 -33.97 1.50
CA TYR A 457 -36.11 -33.29 2.21
C TYR A 457 -36.89 -34.23 3.15
N VAL A 458 -36.61 -35.55 3.15
CA VAL A 458 -37.37 -36.55 3.92
C VAL A 458 -36.57 -37.51 4.82
N LYS A 459 -35.22 -37.55 4.91
CA LYS A 459 -34.60 -38.56 5.82
C LYS A 459 -33.27 -38.22 6.53
N ARG A 460 -33.47 -37.71 7.76
CA ARG A 460 -32.83 -38.02 9.07
C ARG A 460 -31.30 -38.14 9.18
N THR A 461 -30.74 -37.22 9.98
CA THR A 461 -30.25 -37.58 11.33
C THR A 461 -30.15 -36.36 12.27
N ARG A 462 -31.13 -36.26 13.19
CA ARG A 462 -31.11 -35.70 14.58
C ARG A 462 -32.42 -34.96 14.93
N ASN A 463 -33.47 -35.73 15.26
CA ASN A 463 -34.66 -35.50 16.12
C ASN A 463 -35.31 -34.10 16.33
N TYR A 464 -34.93 -33.06 15.59
CA TYR A 464 -35.50 -31.72 15.60
C TYR A 464 -35.05 -30.96 14.33
N SER A 465 -35.71 -29.85 13.99
CA SER A 465 -35.38 -29.00 12.84
C SER A 465 -35.41 -27.51 13.19
N TYR A 466 -34.59 -26.72 12.49
CA TYR A 466 -34.53 -25.26 12.57
C TYR A 466 -34.89 -24.65 11.22
N GLN A 467 -35.76 -23.65 11.22
CA GLN A 467 -36.04 -22.79 10.07
C GLN A 467 -35.75 -21.34 10.46
N THR A 468 -34.80 -20.69 9.79
CA THR A 468 -34.51 -19.26 9.97
C THR A 468 -35.66 -18.41 9.44
N LEU A 469 -36.15 -17.47 10.25
CA LEU A 469 -37.23 -16.55 9.88
C LEU A 469 -36.71 -15.17 9.46
N THR A 470 -35.47 -14.83 9.82
CA THR A 470 -34.78 -13.59 9.44
C THR A 470 -33.59 -13.88 8.50
N SER A 471 -33.88 -14.31 7.28
CA SER A 471 -32.85 -14.56 6.25
C SER A 471 -32.17 -13.26 5.80
N GLY A 472 -30.84 -13.19 5.77
CA GLY A 472 -30.08 -11.98 5.41
C GLY A 472 -29.67 -11.10 6.61
N ALA A 473 -30.06 -11.49 7.83
CA ALA A 473 -29.74 -10.80 9.08
C ALA A 473 -28.61 -11.52 9.85
N GLU A 474 -27.69 -12.19 9.15
CA GLU A 474 -26.69 -13.07 9.77
C GLU A 474 -25.72 -12.32 10.69
N ASN A 475 -25.56 -11.01 10.47
CA ASN A 475 -24.71 -10.10 11.24
C ASN A 475 -25.51 -9.13 12.12
N ASP A 476 -26.84 -9.23 12.14
CA ASP A 476 -27.69 -8.34 12.94
C ASP A 476 -27.79 -8.85 14.38
N HIS A 477 -27.96 -7.93 15.31
CA HIS A 477 -28.04 -8.27 16.73
C HIS A 477 -29.23 -9.20 17.04
N LEU A 478 -30.35 -9.10 16.33
CA LEU A 478 -31.57 -9.87 16.59
C LEU A 478 -31.87 -10.87 15.47
N ARG A 479 -32.06 -12.14 15.83
CA ARG A 479 -32.34 -13.25 14.90
C ARG A 479 -33.52 -14.08 15.38
N ALA A 480 -34.36 -14.53 14.46
CA ALA A 480 -35.52 -15.37 14.79
C ALA A 480 -35.49 -16.72 14.06
N PHE A 481 -35.88 -17.77 14.78
CA PHE A 481 -35.90 -19.15 14.32
C PHE A 481 -37.23 -19.80 14.68
N MET A 482 -37.73 -20.64 13.78
CA MET A 482 -38.78 -21.62 14.06
C MET A 482 -38.11 -22.95 14.39
N VAL A 483 -38.32 -23.45 15.60
CA VAL A 483 -37.76 -24.72 16.08
C VAL A 483 -38.87 -25.75 16.16
N THR A 484 -38.70 -26.89 15.49
CA THR A 484 -39.65 -28.01 15.55
C THR A 484 -38.98 -29.23 16.15
N ILE A 485 -39.56 -29.78 17.21
CA ILE A 485 -39.03 -30.92 17.95
C ILE A 485 -39.97 -32.11 17.75
N GLU A 486 -39.41 -33.25 17.39
CA GLU A 486 -40.17 -34.49 17.22
C GLU A 486 -40.76 -34.97 18.57
N PRO A 487 -41.92 -35.66 18.56
CA PRO A 487 -42.60 -36.11 19.76
C PRO A 487 -41.68 -36.88 20.72
N HIS A 488 -41.71 -36.55 22.01
CA HIS A 488 -40.92 -37.20 23.06
C HIS A 488 -39.39 -37.22 22.83
N HIS A 489 -38.89 -36.41 21.92
CA HIS A 489 -37.46 -36.33 21.64
C HIS A 489 -36.81 -35.07 22.22
N ASP A 490 -35.52 -35.22 22.50
CA ASP A 490 -34.69 -34.19 23.08
C ASP A 490 -33.94 -33.42 21.99
N HIS A 491 -33.86 -32.12 22.16
CA HIS A 491 -32.83 -31.30 21.55
C HIS A 491 -31.44 -31.64 22.14
N LYS A 492 -30.37 -31.48 21.36
CA LYS A 492 -29.01 -31.63 21.90
C LYS A 492 -28.73 -30.49 22.88
N PRO A 493 -28.06 -30.72 24.02
CA PRO A 493 -27.68 -29.63 24.91
C PRO A 493 -26.87 -28.60 24.14
N VAL A 494 -27.27 -27.33 24.20
CA VAL A 494 -26.48 -26.25 23.61
C VAL A 494 -25.38 -25.91 24.61
N ALA A 495 -24.16 -26.36 24.30
CA ALA A 495 -22.97 -26.01 25.08
C ALA A 495 -22.35 -24.74 24.48
N TYR A 496 -22.37 -23.65 25.27
CA TYR A 496 -21.71 -22.34 25.10
C TYR A 496 -21.17 -21.99 23.70
N LYS A 497 -21.78 -21.01 23.01
CA LYS A 497 -21.14 -20.32 21.86
C LYS A 497 -21.49 -18.84 21.63
N HIS A 498 -22.40 -18.19 22.38
CA HIS A 498 -22.73 -16.79 22.13
C HIS A 498 -23.21 -16.02 23.38
N GLU A 499 -22.64 -14.83 23.59
CA GLU A 499 -23.11 -13.86 24.59
C GLU A 499 -24.36 -13.13 24.07
N GLY A 500 -25.40 -13.06 24.89
CA GLY A 500 -26.69 -12.55 24.45
C GLY A 500 -27.89 -12.93 25.33
N GLU A 501 -29.07 -12.60 24.84
CA GLU A 501 -30.37 -12.93 25.44
C GLU A 501 -31.20 -13.78 24.49
N GLU A 502 -31.96 -14.73 25.03
CA GLU A 502 -32.84 -15.62 24.29
C GLU A 502 -34.26 -15.56 24.82
N PHE A 503 -35.21 -15.57 23.88
CA PHE A 503 -36.63 -15.62 24.14
C PHE A 503 -37.25 -16.78 23.37
N ILE A 504 -37.99 -17.65 24.07
CA ILE A 504 -38.69 -18.79 23.48
C ILE A 504 -40.18 -18.61 23.73
N PHE A 505 -41.00 -18.75 22.68
CA PHE A 505 -42.46 -18.79 22.75
C PHE A 505 -42.97 -20.09 22.15
N VAL A 506 -43.76 -20.86 22.92
CA VAL A 506 -44.28 -22.16 22.47
C VAL A 506 -45.55 -21.94 21.67
N MET A 507 -45.54 -22.35 20.41
CA MET A 507 -46.67 -22.19 19.50
C MET A 507 -47.59 -23.42 19.51
N GLU A 508 -47.00 -24.61 19.44
CA GLU A 508 -47.71 -25.89 19.36
C GLU A 508 -46.96 -26.95 20.18
N GLY A 509 -47.68 -27.86 20.84
CA GLY A 509 -47.11 -28.88 21.72
C GLY A 509 -46.59 -28.37 23.06
N ASP A 510 -46.10 -29.29 23.88
CA ASP A 510 -45.59 -29.07 25.23
C ASP A 510 -44.06 -29.17 25.22
N LEU A 511 -43.39 -28.22 25.88
CA LEU A 511 -41.93 -28.12 25.90
C LEU A 511 -41.40 -28.26 27.33
N GLU A 512 -40.55 -29.25 27.55
CA GLU A 512 -39.65 -29.30 28.73
C GLU A 512 -38.37 -28.53 28.39
N PHE A 513 -38.16 -27.40 29.07
CA PHE A 513 -36.99 -26.55 28.94
C PHE A 513 -36.13 -26.64 30.21
N THR A 514 -34.90 -27.11 30.05
CA THR A 514 -33.91 -27.15 31.13
C THR A 514 -32.99 -25.95 31.02
N LEU A 515 -32.86 -25.15 32.08
CA LEU A 515 -31.96 -23.99 32.18
C LEU A 515 -31.03 -24.21 33.38
N GLY A 516 -29.76 -24.51 33.12
CA GLY A 516 -28.82 -24.95 34.15
C GLY A 516 -29.31 -26.23 34.84
N SER A 517 -29.68 -26.13 36.12
CA SER A 517 -30.24 -27.24 36.92
C SER A 517 -31.76 -27.18 37.11
N LYS A 518 -32.44 -26.14 36.61
CA LYS A 518 -33.88 -25.96 36.75
C LYS A 518 -34.61 -26.45 35.49
N VAL A 519 -35.74 -27.12 35.69
CA VAL A 519 -36.61 -27.62 34.62
C VAL A 519 -37.92 -26.83 34.64
N HIS A 520 -38.33 -26.37 33.47
CA HIS A 520 -39.55 -25.61 33.22
C HIS A 520 -40.38 -26.34 32.17
N ASN A 521 -41.67 -26.53 32.42
CA ASN A 521 -42.59 -27.12 31.45
C ASN A 521 -43.49 -26.01 30.91
N LEU A 522 -43.35 -25.71 29.62
CA LEU A 522 -44.07 -24.64 28.93
C LEU A 522 -45.16 -25.24 28.03
N LYS A 523 -46.35 -24.66 28.12
CA LYS A 523 -47.53 -24.99 27.31
C LYS A 523 -47.67 -24.04 26.12
N PRO A 524 -48.49 -24.38 25.10
CA PRO A 524 -48.80 -23.46 24.00
C PRO A 524 -49.29 -22.10 24.51
N GLY A 525 -48.69 -21.02 24.00
CA GLY A 525 -48.96 -19.64 24.43
C GLY A 525 -48.06 -19.12 25.56
N GLU A 526 -47.25 -19.99 26.17
CA GLU A 526 -46.29 -19.60 27.21
C GLU A 526 -44.91 -19.30 26.62
N SER A 527 -44.14 -18.49 27.35
CA SER A 527 -42.80 -18.07 26.95
C SER A 527 -41.81 -18.06 28.10
N ILE A 528 -40.52 -18.11 27.75
CA ILE A 528 -39.43 -17.91 28.70
C ILE A 528 -38.34 -17.01 28.09
N HIS A 529 -37.80 -16.13 28.92
CA HIS A 529 -36.67 -15.26 28.61
C HIS A 529 -35.50 -15.59 29.53
N PHE A 530 -34.29 -15.69 28.99
CA PHE A 530 -33.08 -16.01 29.75
C PHE A 530 -31.81 -15.52 29.04
N HIS A 531 -30.70 -15.43 29.78
CA HIS A 531 -29.40 -15.14 29.19
C HIS A 531 -28.84 -16.38 28.49
N SER A 532 -28.45 -16.23 27.22
CA SER A 532 -27.97 -17.32 26.34
C SER A 532 -26.67 -17.97 26.81
N ASN A 533 -25.96 -17.35 27.76
CA ASN A 533 -24.76 -17.91 28.38
C ASN A 533 -25.09 -19.02 29.39
N ILE A 534 -26.35 -19.23 29.78
CA ILE A 534 -26.72 -20.32 30.67
C ILE A 534 -26.98 -21.59 29.83
N PRO A 535 -26.31 -22.72 30.11
CA PRO A 535 -26.55 -23.97 29.40
C PRO A 535 -28.02 -24.37 29.45
N HIS A 536 -28.60 -24.66 28.29
CA HIS A 536 -30.00 -25.00 28.20
C HIS A 536 -30.29 -26.12 27.20
N LYS A 537 -31.44 -26.77 27.40
CA LYS A 537 -31.90 -27.92 26.61
C LYS A 537 -33.42 -27.88 26.45
N LEU A 538 -33.88 -28.20 25.25
CA LEU A 538 -35.29 -28.31 24.91
C LEU A 538 -35.67 -29.79 24.73
N LYS A 539 -36.89 -30.17 25.10
CA LYS A 539 -37.43 -31.51 24.87
C LYS A 539 -38.93 -31.44 24.66
N SER A 540 -39.45 -32.15 23.66
CA SER A 540 -40.90 -32.28 23.48
C SER A 540 -41.48 -33.24 24.52
N LEU A 541 -42.56 -32.83 25.20
CA LEU A 541 -43.37 -33.71 26.04
C LEU A 541 -44.62 -34.22 25.33
N SER A 542 -44.92 -33.70 24.13
CA SER A 542 -46.12 -34.03 23.37
C SER A 542 -45.97 -35.29 22.52
N ALA A 543 -47.13 -35.90 22.22
CA ALA A 543 -47.27 -36.99 21.26
C ALA A 543 -47.25 -36.51 19.79
N GLU A 544 -47.44 -35.20 19.58
CA GLU A 544 -47.32 -34.50 18.30
C GLU A 544 -46.12 -33.54 18.34
N MET A 545 -45.72 -33.00 17.19
CA MET A 545 -44.54 -32.14 17.10
C MET A 545 -44.71 -30.87 17.94
N THR A 546 -43.67 -30.53 18.71
CA THR A 546 -43.62 -29.26 19.44
C THR A 546 -42.97 -28.19 18.57
N ARG A 547 -43.61 -27.03 18.39
CA ARG A 547 -43.10 -25.90 17.61
C ARG A 547 -42.94 -24.67 18.48
N CYS A 548 -41.78 -24.04 18.39
CA CYS A 548 -41.43 -22.85 19.16
C CYS A 548 -40.86 -21.75 18.26
N LEU A 549 -41.24 -20.51 18.53
CA LEU A 549 -40.53 -19.34 18.04
C LEU A 549 -39.39 -19.03 19.01
N VAL A 550 -38.16 -18.98 18.51
CA VAL A 550 -36.97 -18.65 19.28
C VAL A 550 -36.35 -17.38 18.72
N ILE A 551 -36.16 -16.38 19.57
CA ILE A 551 -35.51 -15.12 19.23
C ILE A 551 -34.20 -15.06 20.02
N LEU A 552 -33.11 -14.80 19.31
CA LEU A 552 -31.77 -14.66 19.85
C LEU A 552 -31.30 -13.23 19.61
N TYR A 553 -30.90 -12.55 20.68
CA TYR A 553 -30.22 -11.27 20.64
C TYR A 553 -28.75 -11.46 21.00
N THR A 554 -27.83 -11.24 20.08
CA THR A 554 -26.37 -11.31 20.29
C THR A 554 -25.74 -9.93 20.28
N LEU A 555 -24.86 -9.68 21.27
CA LEU A 555 -24.14 -8.42 21.43
C LEU A 555 -23.03 -8.22 20.38
#